data_AF-A0A435B498-F1
#
_entry.id   AF-A0A435B498-F1
#
_cell.length_a   1.000
_cell.length_b   1.000
_cell.length_c   1.000
_cell.angle_alpha   90.00
_cell.angle_beta   90.00
_cell.angle_gamma   90.00
#
_symmetry.space_group_name_H-M   'P 1'
#
loop_
_entity.id
_entity.type
_entity.pdbx_description
1 polymer ?
#
loop_
_entity_poly.entity_id
_entity_poly.type
_entity_poly.pdbx_seq_one_letter_code
_entity_poly.pdbx_strand_id
1 'polypeptide(L)' 'MAIRFVLCSAGLVLALIAPAPVLAAQACLANGKSFKIGETACLTIAGESHLARCDMVLNNTSWTKIH' A
#
# COMPACT_ATOMS: atom_id res chain seq x y z
N MET A 1 -53.70 1.86 -35.91
CA MET A 1 -52.24 1.77 -35.70
C MET A 1 -51.98 2.03 -34.21
N ALA A 2 -51.82 0.99 -33.40
CA ALA A 2 -51.67 1.14 -31.95
C ALA A 2 -50.23 0.76 -31.56
N ILE A 3 -49.39 1.77 -31.34
CA ILE A 3 -48.01 1.59 -30.88
C ILE A 3 -48.08 1.16 -29.41
N ARG A 4 -47.72 -0.10 -29.16
CA ARG A 4 -47.55 -0.63 -27.80
C ARG A 4 -46.20 -0.13 -27.28
N PHE A 5 -46.23 0.93 -26.47
CA PHE A 5 -45.06 1.37 -25.71
C PHE A 5 -44.74 0.33 -24.64
N VAL A 6 -43.86 -0.61 -24.98
CA VAL A 6 -43.25 -1.52 -24.01
C VAL A 6 -42.18 -0.74 -23.26
N LEU A 7 -42.59 -0.13 -22.13
CA LEU A 7 -41.67 0.43 -21.14
C LEU A 7 -40.91 -0.73 -20.48
N CYS A 8 -39.81 -1.16 -21.08
CA CYS A 8 -38.90 -2.11 -20.46
C CYS A 8 -38.04 -1.32 -19.47
N SER A 9 -38.43 -1.37 -18.19
CA SER A 9 -37.71 -0.84 -17.05
C SER A 9 -36.28 -1.36 -17.00
N ALA A 10 -35.31 -0.54 -17.44
CA ALA A 10 -33.90 -0.82 -17.26
C ALA A 10 -33.56 -0.64 -15.77
N GLY A 11 -33.55 -1.75 -15.03
CA GLY A 11 -33.11 -1.77 -13.63
C GLY A 11 -31.64 -1.37 -13.54
N LEU A 12 -31.34 -0.30 -12.80
CA LEU A 12 -29.98 0.10 -12.48
C LEU A 12 -29.40 -0.85 -11.43
N VAL A 13 -28.54 -1.78 -11.86
CA VAL A 13 -27.80 -2.66 -10.94
C VAL A 13 -26.55 -1.91 -10.48
N LEU A 14 -26.57 -1.42 -9.24
CA LEU A 14 -25.39 -0.85 -8.59
C LEU A 14 -24.53 -1.99 -8.05
N ALA A 15 -23.47 -2.36 -8.78
CA ALA A 15 -22.50 -3.34 -8.30
C ALA A 15 -21.69 -2.75 -7.13
N LEU A 16 -21.78 -3.39 -5.96
CA LEU A 16 -20.95 -3.07 -4.80
C LEU A 16 -19.52 -3.55 -5.09
N ILE A 17 -18.62 -2.60 -5.36
CA ILE A 17 -17.18 -2.87 -5.43
C ILE A 17 -16.67 -2.93 -4.00
N ALA A 18 -16.33 -4.12 -3.51
CA ALA A 18 -15.66 -4.27 -2.23
C ALA A 18 -14.22 -3.71 -2.35
N PRO A 19 -13.77 -2.84 -1.43
CA PRO A 19 -12.37 -2.39 -1.43
C PRO A 19 -11.46 -3.59 -1.13
N ALA A 20 -10.51 -3.84 -2.03
CA ALA A 20 -9.47 -4.82 -1.78
C ALA A 20 -8.59 -4.34 -0.60
N PRO A 21 -8.12 -5.25 0.27
CA PRO A 21 -7.21 -4.88 1.33
C PRO A 21 -5.90 -4.35 0.71
N VAL A 22 -5.59 -3.09 0.97
CA VAL A 22 -4.27 -2.54 0.67
C VAL A 22 -3.31 -3.05 1.75
N LEU A 23 -2.66 -4.18 1.46
CA LEU A 23 -1.53 -4.61 2.29
C LEU A 23 -0.41 -3.61 2.06
N ALA A 24 0.05 -2.93 3.11
CA ALA A 24 1.26 -2.11 3.02
C ALA A 24 2.36 -2.99 2.43
N ALA A 25 2.98 -2.54 1.34
CA ALA A 25 4.10 -3.26 0.75
C ALA A 25 5.12 -3.56 1.86
N GLN A 26 5.57 -4.81 1.99
CA GLN A 26 6.55 -5.20 3.02
C GLN A 26 7.92 -4.60 2.67
N ALA A 27 8.06 -3.30 2.91
CA ALA A 27 9.24 -2.52 2.63
C ALA A 27 9.42 -1.43 3.69
N CYS A 28 10.67 -1.01 3.88
CA CYS A 28 10.99 0.17 4.64
C CYS A 28 11.11 1.37 3.69
N LEU A 29 10.69 2.54 4.15
CA LEU A 29 10.80 3.78 3.38
C LEU A 29 11.93 4.63 3.95
N ALA A 30 12.78 5.13 3.07
CA ALA A 30 13.81 6.11 3.41
C ALA A 30 14.16 6.95 2.19
N ASN A 31 14.36 8.26 2.38
CA ASN A 31 14.82 9.18 1.32
C ASN A 31 13.96 9.12 0.04
N GLY A 32 12.65 8.94 0.19
CA GLY A 32 11.71 8.81 -0.94
C GLY A 32 11.81 7.49 -1.72
N LYS A 33 12.53 6.49 -1.19
CA LYS A 33 12.72 5.16 -1.80
C LYS A 33 12.14 4.06 -0.92
N SER A 34 11.85 2.93 -1.55
CA SER A 34 11.38 1.71 -0.92
C SER A 34 12.51 0.68 -0.88
N PHE A 35 12.71 0.06 0.28
CA PHE A 35 13.75 -0.92 0.56
C PHE A 35 13.11 -2.23 1.01
N LYS A 36 13.48 -3.33 0.38
CA LYS A 36 13.00 -4.67 0.76
C LYS A 36 13.63 -5.11 2.08
N ILE A 37 12.98 -6.07 2.74
CA ILE A 37 13.54 -6.74 3.90
C ILE A 37 14.94 -7.29 3.53
N GLY A 38 15.92 -6.97 4.36
CA GLY A 38 17.32 -7.33 4.22
C GLY A 38 18.19 -6.30 3.52
N GLU A 39 17.60 -5.31 2.84
CA GLU A 39 18.36 -4.21 2.25
C GLU A 39 18.82 -3.21 3.32
N THR A 40 19.83 -2.42 2.98
CA THR A 40 20.43 -1.44 3.89
C THR A 40 20.36 -0.04 3.32
N ALA A 41 20.24 0.94 4.20
CA ALA A 41 20.25 2.35 3.85
C ALA A 41 20.95 3.16 4.96
N CYS A 42 21.58 4.27 4.57
CA CYS A 42 21.97 5.28 5.53
C CYS A 42 20.75 6.15 5.88
N LEU A 43 20.42 6.20 7.17
CA LEU A 43 19.33 7.01 7.71
C LEU A 43 19.91 8.16 8.52
N THR A 44 19.45 9.38 8.25
CA THR A 44 19.80 10.53 9.07
C THR A 44 18.70 10.76 10.10
N ILE A 45 19.01 10.54 11.38
CA ILE A 45 18.09 10.73 12.52
C ILE A 45 18.71 11.77 13.44
N ALA A 46 17.98 12.84 13.73
CA ALA A 46 18.45 13.93 14.59
C ALA A 46 19.81 14.54 14.19
N GLY A 47 20.14 14.52 12.89
CA GLY A 47 21.40 15.07 12.36
C GLY A 47 22.57 14.09 12.30
N GLU A 48 22.43 12.89 12.86
CA GLU A 48 23.43 11.82 12.74
C GLU A 48 23.02 10.81 11.68
N SER A 49 23.98 10.36 10.87
CA SER A 49 23.77 9.32 9.88
C SER A 49 24.17 7.96 10.44
N HIS A 50 23.25 7.00 10.35
CA HIS A 50 23.45 5.63 10.80
C HIS A 50 23.21 4.66 9.65
N LEU A 51 24.00 3.59 9.60
CA LEU A 51 23.70 2.50 8.70
C LEU A 51 22.61 1.65 9.34
N ALA A 52 21.51 1.44 8.63
CA ALA A 52 20.40 0.63 9.09
C ALA A 52 20.00 -0.42 8.05
N ARG A 53 19.48 -1.54 8.53
CA ARG A 53 18.92 -2.63 7.72
C ARG A 53 17.40 -2.64 7.86
N CYS A 54 16.70 -2.86 6.77
CA CYS A 54 15.26 -3.06 6.79
C CYS A 54 14.96 -4.49 7.25
N ASP A 55 14.31 -4.64 8.39
CA ASP A 55 13.95 -5.95 8.95
C ASP A 55 12.45 -6.03 9.26
N MET A 56 11.97 -7.22 9.61
CA MET A 56 10.63 -7.42 10.13
C MET A 56 10.67 -7.55 11.66
N VAL A 57 10.06 -6.60 12.35
CA VAL A 57 10.01 -6.52 13.81
C VAL A 57 8.53 -6.49 14.23
N LEU A 58 8.10 -7.49 15.00
CA LEU A 58 6.68 -7.67 15.38
C LEU A 58 5.71 -7.61 14.19
N ASN A 59 5.99 -8.36 13.12
CA ASN A 59 5.19 -8.40 11.87
C ASN A 59 5.07 -7.05 11.13
N ASN A 60 5.85 -6.04 11.50
CA ASN A 60 5.93 -4.77 10.79
C ASN A 60 7.33 -4.55 10.24
N THR A 61 7.45 -3.86 9.12
CA THR A 61 8.78 -3.46 8.61
C THR A 61 9.33 -2.34 9.47
N SER A 62 10.60 -2.47 9.85
CA SER A 62 11.28 -1.53 10.72
C SER A 62 12.75 -1.42 10.36
N TRP A 63 13.36 -0.29 10.71
CA TRP A 63 14.79 -0.06 10.53
C TRP A 63 15.57 -0.50 11.77
N THR A 64 16.49 -1.44 11.60
CA THR A 64 17.43 -1.87 12.64
C THR A 64 18.76 -1.18 12.42
N LYS A 65 19.24 -0.41 13.40
CA LYS A 65 20.58 0.21 13.34
C LYS A 65 21.65 -0.89 13.38
N ILE A 66 22.61 -0.81 12.47
CA ILE A 66 23.76 -1.72 12.40
C ILE A 66 25.11 -1.01 12.60
N HIS A 67 25.19 0.31 12.35
CA HIS A 67 26.37 1.13 12.66
C HIS A 67 25.94 2.56 13.02
#